data_AF-A0A9D1V0E0-F1
#
_entry.id   AF-A0A9D1V0E0-F1
#
_cell.length_a   1.000
_cell.length_b   1.000
_cell.length_c   1.000
_cell.angle_alpha   90.00
_cell.angle_beta   90.00
_cell.angle_gamma   90.00
#
_symmetry.space_group_name_H-M   'P 1'
#
loop_
_entity.id
_entity.type
_entity.pdbx_description
1 polymer ?
#
loop_
_entity_poly.entity_id
_entity_poly.type
_entity_poly.pdbx_seq_one_letter_code
_entity_poly.pdbx_strand_id
1 'polypeptide(L)' 'MSEMNKLTYKEAIAEIENIVAKLENNQLDVDELSEKVKRVSELIACCKDKLHNTEEEVEKILKAIDTNS' A
#
# COMPACT_ATOMS: atom_id res chain seq x y z
N MET A 1 -17.91 -1.22 -17.11
CA MET A 1 -17.28 0.04 -16.68
C MET A 1 -15.94 -0.31 -16.09
N SER A 2 -14.89 0.31 -16.60
CA SER A 2 -13.48 -0.03 -16.38
C SER A 2 -12.99 0.49 -15.03
N GLU A 3 -13.10 -0.33 -13.98
CA GLU A 3 -12.35 -0.16 -12.73
C GLU A 3 -10.92 -0.64 -12.93
N MET A 4 -10.15 0.13 -13.70
CA MET A 4 -8.73 -0.13 -13.92
C MET A 4 -7.93 0.87 -13.08
N ASN A 5 -7.17 0.34 -12.12
CA ASN A 5 -5.98 0.93 -11.50
C ASN A 5 -6.11 2.02 -10.43
N LYS A 6 -6.78 1.72 -9.31
CA LYS A 6 -6.31 2.23 -8.01
C LYS A 6 -6.43 1.15 -6.95
N LEU A 7 -5.45 0.23 -6.94
CA LEU A 7 -5.26 -0.76 -5.88
C LEU A 7 -5.38 -0.04 -4.53
N THR A 8 -6.44 -0.30 -3.77
CA THR A 8 -6.73 0.40 -2.52
C THR A 8 -5.68 0.06 -1.48
N TYR A 9 -5.51 0.92 -0.46
CA TYR A 9 -4.57 0.62 0.63
C TYR A 9 -4.88 -0.75 1.26
N LYS A 10 -6.17 -1.06 1.44
CA LYS A 10 -6.63 -2.33 1.99
C LYS A 10 -6.29 -3.52 1.08
N GLU A 11 -6.47 -3.39 -0.22
CA GLU A 11 -6.10 -4.44 -1.18
C GLU A 11 -4.59 -4.66 -1.23
N ALA A 12 -3.80 -3.58 -1.16
CA ALA A 12 -2.35 -3.66 -1.16
C ALA A 12 -1.83 -4.43 0.06
N ILE A 13 -2.38 -4.13 1.25
CA ILE A 13 -2.07 -4.86 2.48
C ILE A 13 -2.52 -6.32 2.38
N ALA A 14 -3.72 -6.60 1.89
CA ALA A 14 -4.20 -7.98 1.73
C ALA A 14 -3.31 -8.80 0.77
N GLU A 15 -2.81 -8.19 -0.30
CA GLU A 15 -1.87 -8.84 -1.22
C GLU A 15 -0.53 -9.12 -0.54
N ILE A 16 0.00 -8.18 0.26
CA ILE A 16 1.22 -8.37 1.05
C ILE A 16 1.04 -9.53 2.05
N GLU A 17 -0.04 -9.54 2.81
CA GLU A 17 -0.34 -10.60 3.79
C GLU A 17 -0.43 -11.98 3.13
N ASN A 18 -1.06 -12.06 1.96
CA ASN A 18 -1.15 -13.31 1.20
C ASN A 18 0.23 -13.80 0.72
N ILE A 19 1.07 -12.87 0.24
CA ILE A 19 2.45 -13.20 -0.16
C ILE A 19 3.26 -13.71 1.04
N VAL A 20 3.18 -13.03 2.18
CA VAL A 20 3.86 -13.42 3.43
C VAL A 20 3.37 -14.79 3.90
N ALA A 21 2.06 -15.04 3.89
CA ALA A 21 1.51 -16.33 4.26
C ALA A 21 2.04 -17.46 3.35
N LYS A 22 2.16 -17.22 2.04
CA LYS A 22 2.74 -18.20 1.11
C LYS A 22 4.22 -18.45 1.36
N LEU A 23 4.97 -17.40 1.75
CA LEU A 23 6.36 -17.51 2.16
C LEU A 23 6.50 -18.38 3.42
N GLU A 24 5.71 -18.12 4.45
CA GLU A 24 5.73 -18.88 5.71
C GLU A 24 5.35 -20.35 5.52
N ASN A 25 4.46 -20.64 4.56
CA ASN A 25 4.07 -22.00 4.22
C ASN A 25 5.05 -22.71 3.27
N ASN A 26 6.19 -22.09 2.93
CA ASN A 26 7.19 -22.64 2.01
C ASN A 26 6.59 -23.04 0.64
N GLN A 27 5.54 -22.32 0.21
CA GLN A 27 4.81 -22.59 -1.04
C GLN A 27 5.38 -21.87 -2.26
N LEU A 28 6.46 -21.11 -2.08
CA LEU A 28 7.10 -20.32 -3.13
C LEU A 28 8.49 -20.88 -3.41
N ASP A 29 8.82 -21.02 -4.69
CA ASP A 29 10.17 -21.36 -5.13
C ASP A 29 11.13 -20.17 -4.96
N VAL A 30 12.43 -20.40 -4.97
CA VAL A 30 13.48 -19.38 -4.83
C VAL A 30 13.34 -18.28 -5.88
N ASP A 31 13.02 -18.65 -7.12
CA ASP A 31 12.81 -17.69 -8.21
C ASP A 31 11.54 -16.86 -8.02
N GLU A 32 10.46 -17.48 -7.52
CA GLU A 32 9.22 -16.78 -7.20
C GLU A 32 9.37 -15.85 -5.99
N LEU A 33 10.21 -16.24 -5.02
CA LEU A 33 10.52 -15.45 -3.82
C LEU A 33 10.98 -14.04 -4.19
N SER A 34 11.94 -13.97 -5.13
CA SER A 34 12.50 -12.73 -5.66
C SER A 34 11.41 -11.83 -6.25
N GLU A 35 10.54 -12.39 -7.10
CA GLU A 35 9.44 -11.64 -7.72
C GLU A 35 8.41 -11.17 -6.70
N LYS A 36 8.03 -12.04 -5.76
CA LYS A 36 7.05 -11.71 -4.71
C LYS A 36 7.58 -10.63 -3.76
N VAL A 37 8.84 -10.69 -3.38
CA VAL A 37 9.47 -9.66 -2.53
C VAL A 37 9.53 -8.31 -3.27
N LYS A 38 9.88 -8.31 -4.56
CA LYS A 38 9.86 -7.10 -5.38
C LYS A 38 8.45 -6.50 -5.45
N ARG A 39 7.43 -7.33 -5.66
CA ARG A 39 6.02 -6.92 -5.66
C ARG A 39 5.59 -6.31 -4.33
N VAL A 40 5.94 -6.95 -3.21
CA VAL A 40 5.67 -6.42 -1.86
C VAL A 40 6.32 -5.05 -1.67
N SER A 41 7.55 -4.87 -2.14
CA SER A 41 8.24 -3.57 -2.08
C SER A 41 7.48 -2.47 -2.83
N GLU A 42 6.98 -2.75 -4.03
CA GLU A 42 6.15 -1.82 -4.81
C GLU A 42 4.84 -1.47 -4.10
N LEU A 43 4.17 -2.47 -3.50
CA LEU A 43 2.93 -2.27 -2.75
C LEU A 43 3.17 -1.41 -1.50
N ILE A 44 4.27 -1.63 -0.77
CA ILE A 44 4.66 -0.82 0.39
C ILE A 44 4.93 0.63 -0.02
N ALA A 45 5.63 0.86 -1.14
CA ALA A 45 5.85 2.21 -1.65
C ALA A 45 4.53 2.91 -1.96
N CYS A 46 3.60 2.24 -2.65
CA CYS A 46 2.27 2.78 -2.92
C CYS A 46 1.49 3.10 -1.64
N CYS A 47 1.55 2.23 -0.63
CA CYS A 47 0.92 2.47 0.67
C CYS A 47 1.49 3.71 1.37
N LYS A 48 2.82 3.90 1.34
CA LYS A 48 3.47 5.08 1.90
C LYS A 48 3.03 6.36 1.20
N ASP A 49 2.99 6.36 -0.13
CA ASP A 49 2.55 7.53 -0.91
C ASP A 49 1.11 7.91 -0.57
N LYS A 50 0.21 6.91 -0.42
CA LYS A 50 -1.17 7.17 -0.01
C LYS A 50 -1.28 7.76 1.39
N LEU A 51 -0.53 7.22 2.34
CA LEU A 51 -0.50 7.73 3.71
C LEU A 51 0.03 9.17 3.74
N HIS A 52 1.10 9.44 3.02
CA HIS A 52 1.68 10.78 2.95
C HIS A 52 0.72 11.81 2.32
N ASN A 53 0.08 11.46 1.20
CA ASN A 53 -0.93 12.32 0.59
C ASN A 53 -2.12 12.57 1.52
N THR A 54 -2.55 11.54 2.25
CA THR A 54 -3.65 11.66 3.22
C THR A 54 -3.25 12.58 4.38
N GLU A 55 -2.03 12.43 4.89
CA GLU A 55 -1.47 13.27 5.96
C GLU A 55 -1.41 14.75 5.52
N GLU A 56 -0.94 15.03 4.32
CA GLU A 56 -0.93 16.40 3.78
C GLU A 56 -2.33 17.01 3.66
N GLU A 57 -3.32 16.23 3.18
CA GLU A 57 -4.70 16.69 3.07
C GLU A 57 -5.27 17.01 4.46
N VAL A 58 -5.04 16.15 5.43
CA VAL A 58 -5.46 16.38 6.82
C VAL A 58 -4.78 17.63 7.39
N GLU A 59 -3.48 17.81 7.18
CA GLU A 59 -2.75 18.99 7.64
C GLU A 59 -3.28 20.29 7.00
N LYS A 60 -3.59 20.26 5.70
CA LYS A 60 -4.21 21.39 4.99
C LYS A 60 -5.57 21.75 5.58
N ILE A 61 -6.40 20.75 5.88
CA ILE A 61 -7.72 20.96 6.50
C ILE A 61 -7.57 21.55 7.90
N LEU A 62 -6.66 21.01 8.73
CA LEU A 62 -6.41 21.53 10.07
C LEU A 62 -5.95 23.00 10.05
N LYS A 63 -4.99 23.34 9.17
CA LYS A 63 -4.55 24.74 8.98
C LYS A 63 -5.68 25.67 8.54
N ALA A 64 -6.57 25.21 7.67
CA ALA A 64 -7.73 25.99 7.23
C ALA A 64 -8.74 26.23 8.37
N ILE A 65 -8.87 25.29 9.31
CA ILE A 65 -9.71 25.45 10.51
C ILE A 65 -9.06 26.44 11.47
N ASP A 66 -7.75 26.31 11.73
CA ASP A 66 -7.01 27.18 12.66
C ASP A 66 -6.93 28.64 12.19
N THR A 67 -6.93 28.90 10.89
CA THR A 67 -6.85 30.27 10.33
C THR A 67 -8.17 31.06 10.43
N ASN A 68 -9.28 30.40 10.77
CA ASN A 68 -10.60 31.03 10.91
C ASN A 68 -11.00 31.35 12.37
N SER A 69 -10.05 31.26 13.32
CA SER A 69 -10.24 31.66 14.73
C SER A 69 -9.40 32.88 15.12
#